data_AF-A0A954LL69-F1
#
_entry.id   AF-A0A954LL69-F1
#
_cell.length_a   1.000
_cell.length_b   1.000
_cell.length_c   1.000
_cell.angle_alpha   90.00
_cell.angle_beta   90.00
_cell.angle_gamma   90.00
#
_symmetry.space_group_name_H-M   'P 1'
#
loop_
_entity.id
_entity.type
_entity.pdbx_description
1 polymer ?
#
loop_
_entity_poly.entity_id
_entity_poly.type
_entity_poly.pdbx_seq_one_letter_code
_entity_poly.pdbx_strand_id
1 'polypeptide(L)'
;MKRHVALIIETSSAYGRQLLSGVVRFMRMHDDWSVFLEQRDLWKQPPSWLKEWRGDGIISRVTTPKLVEAIAKTGVPLVDVTDRRGNWGLNQIRSDDAAIGRMGAEHLLERGFRRFGYCGFKGEAWSQRREEAFVQTVRERANAPCSQFNSQ
;
A
#
# COMPACT_ATOMS: atom_id res chain seq x y z
N MET A 1 10.37 27.01 10.70
CA MET A 1 8.92 26.82 10.44
C MET A 1 8.68 25.34 10.28
N LYS A 2 7.64 24.77 10.91
CA LYS A 2 7.35 23.33 10.76
C LYS A 2 6.69 23.07 9.39
N ARG A 3 7.04 21.95 8.75
CA ARG A 3 6.36 21.41 7.58
C ARG A 3 5.00 20.86 7.99
N HIS A 4 3.94 21.34 7.36
CA HIS A 4 2.57 20.92 7.63
C HIS A 4 2.19 19.79 6.66
N VAL A 5 2.02 18.58 7.16
CA VAL A 5 1.78 17.39 6.32
C VAL A 5 0.42 16.76 6.66
N ALA A 6 -0.43 16.57 5.65
CA ALA A 6 -1.68 15.85 5.85
C ALA A 6 -1.46 14.34 5.65
N LEU A 7 -2.01 13.54 6.56
CA LEU A 7 -2.03 12.08 6.50
C LEU A 7 -3.45 11.63 6.19
N ILE A 8 -3.66 11.13 4.98
CA ILE A 8 -4.94 10.56 4.54
C ILE A 8 -4.78 9.04 4.54
N ILE A 9 -4.76 8.45 5.74
CA ILE A 9 -4.50 7.03 5.98
C ILE A 9 -5.55 6.52 6.98
N GLU A 10 -6.21 5.42 6.66
CA GLU A 10 -7.19 4.81 7.56
C GLU A 10 -6.52 4.08 8.73
N THR A 11 -7.22 4.01 9.87
CA THR A 11 -6.74 3.32 11.08
C THR A 11 -7.37 1.95 11.29
N SER A 12 -8.30 1.56 10.42
CA SER A 12 -9.04 0.28 10.53
C SER A 12 -8.15 -0.94 10.25
N SER A 13 -7.19 -0.82 9.33
CA SER A 13 -6.26 -1.90 8.99
C SER A 13 -4.96 -1.86 9.82
N ALA A 14 -4.36 -3.03 10.07
CA ALA A 14 -3.03 -3.09 10.69
C ALA A 14 -1.96 -2.40 9.84
N TYR A 15 -2.08 -2.49 8.51
CA TYR A 15 -1.18 -1.84 7.57
C TYR A 15 -1.19 -0.30 7.73
N GLY A 16 -2.38 0.32 7.75
CA GLY A 16 -2.53 1.76 7.98
C GLY A 16 -1.96 2.22 9.32
N ARG A 17 -2.22 1.46 10.40
CA ARG A 17 -1.65 1.76 11.73
C ARG A 17 -0.12 1.65 11.77
N GLN A 18 0.47 0.69 11.05
CA GLN A 18 1.92 0.55 10.97
C GLN A 18 2.57 1.70 10.18
N LEU A 19 1.95 2.15 9.09
CA LEU A 19 2.39 3.35 8.35
C LEU A 19 2.41 4.58 9.28
N LEU A 20 1.31 4.83 10.00
CA LEU A 20 1.23 5.93 10.96
C LEU A 20 2.28 5.82 12.08
N SER A 21 2.54 4.60 12.56
CA SER A 21 3.60 4.36 13.54
C SER A 21 4.99 4.70 13.01
N GLY A 22 5.24 4.45 11.71
CA GLY A 22 6.46 4.86 11.02
C GLY A 22 6.59 6.39 10.95
N VAL A 23 5.52 7.09 10.58
CA VAL A 23 5.49 8.57 10.57
C VAL A 23 5.75 9.14 11.96
N VAL A 24 5.12 8.59 13.01
CA VAL A 24 5.37 9.02 14.40
C VAL A 24 6.83 8.78 14.81
N ARG A 25 7.43 7.66 14.40
CA ARG A 25 8.85 7.39 14.67
C ARG A 25 9.74 8.42 13.98
N PHE A 26 9.45 8.76 12.74
CA PHE A 26 10.16 9.83 12.01
C PHE A 26 10.05 11.16 12.75
N MET A 27 8.85 11.60 13.11
CA MET A 27 8.64 12.86 13.84
C MET A 27 9.35 12.92 15.19
N ARG A 28 9.55 11.79 15.88
CA ARG A 28 10.32 11.77 17.14
C ARG A 28 11.81 12.03 16.94
N MET A 29 12.34 11.74 15.75
CA MET A 29 13.73 12.01 15.37
C MET A 29 13.88 13.38 14.68
N HIS A 30 12.77 13.96 14.22
CA HIS A 30 12.72 15.17 13.40
C HIS A 30 11.60 16.11 13.89
N ASP A 31 11.94 17.17 14.63
CA ASP A 31 10.96 18.13 15.21
C ASP A 31 10.47 19.21 14.21
N ASP A 32 10.71 19.01 12.92
CA ASP A 32 10.36 19.94 11.86
C ASP A 32 8.99 19.66 11.22
N TRP A 33 8.22 18.67 11.69
CA TRP A 33 6.91 18.29 11.12
C TRP A 33 5.73 18.57 12.07
N SER A 34 4.62 19.01 11.50
CA SER A 34 3.29 19.09 12.11
C SER A 34 2.31 18.31 11.23
N VAL A 35 1.60 17.33 11.79
CA VAL A 35 0.75 16.43 11.01
C VAL A 35 -0.73 16.62 11.30
N PHE A 36 -1.53 16.59 10.25
CA PHE A 36 -3.00 16.51 10.33
C PHE A 36 -3.44 15.12 9.88
N LEU A 37 -4.01 14.33 10.79
CA LEU A 37 -4.52 12.99 10.47
C LEU A 37 -6.01 13.05 10.13
N GLU A 38 -6.31 12.63 8.91
CA GLU A 38 -7.69 12.51 8.43
C GLU A 38 -8.16 11.06 8.56
N GLN A 39 -8.99 10.81 9.56
CA GLN A 39 -9.60 9.49 9.76
C GLN A 39 -10.72 9.29 8.73
N ARG A 40 -10.55 8.32 7.82
CA ARG A 40 -11.58 7.97 6.85
C ARG A 40 -11.55 6.51 6.44
N ASP A 41 -12.64 6.07 5.82
CA ASP A 41 -12.66 4.80 5.09
C ASP A 41 -11.93 4.94 3.75
N LEU A 42 -11.33 3.84 3.32
CA LEU A 42 -10.57 3.76 2.08
C LEU A 42 -11.34 4.26 0.86
N TRP A 43 -12.65 4.03 0.77
CA TRP A 43 -13.43 4.28 -0.45
C TRP A 43 -14.30 5.54 -0.40
N LYS A 44 -14.14 6.38 0.61
CA LYS A 44 -14.92 7.63 0.75
C LYS A 44 -14.53 8.67 -0.29
N GLN A 45 -15.44 9.63 -0.50
CA GLN A 45 -15.16 10.82 -1.30
C GLN A 45 -14.00 11.64 -0.68
N PRO A 46 -13.29 12.44 -1.48
CA PRO A 46 -12.24 13.32 -0.96
C PRO A 46 -12.77 14.23 0.16
N PRO A 47 -11.94 14.58 1.17
CA PRO A 47 -12.37 15.48 2.22
C PRO A 47 -12.69 16.86 1.65
N SER A 48 -13.76 17.49 2.13
CA SER A 48 -14.14 18.84 1.71
C SER A 48 -13.06 19.87 2.04
N TRP A 49 -12.31 19.69 3.13
CA TRP A 49 -11.23 20.59 3.55
C TRP A 49 -10.01 20.56 2.60
N LEU A 50 -9.87 19.53 1.76
CA LEU A 50 -8.69 19.37 0.90
C LEU A 50 -8.52 20.54 -0.07
N LYS A 51 -9.63 21.09 -0.56
CA LYS A 51 -9.65 22.27 -1.45
C LYS A 51 -9.09 23.53 -0.81
N GLU A 52 -9.04 23.57 0.52
CA GLU A 52 -8.55 24.68 1.34
C GLU A 52 -7.20 24.36 2.01
N TRP A 53 -6.61 23.19 1.71
CA TRP A 53 -5.34 22.78 2.30
C TRP A 53 -4.19 23.71 1.86
N ARG A 54 -3.46 24.25 2.85
CA ARG A 54 -2.31 25.15 2.65
C ARG A 54 -1.01 24.61 3.27
N GLY A 55 -0.93 23.30 3.49
CA GLY A 55 0.28 22.67 4.03
C GLY A 55 1.34 22.42 2.97
N ASP A 56 2.43 21.78 3.39
CA ASP A 56 3.62 21.51 2.57
C ASP A 56 3.56 20.19 1.81
N GLY A 57 2.70 19.24 2.20
CA GLY A 57 2.63 17.94 1.55
C GLY A 57 1.52 17.03 2.07
N ILE A 58 1.31 15.93 1.34
CA ILE A 58 0.28 14.93 1.63
C ILE A 58 0.90 13.53 1.54
N ILE A 59 0.67 12.71 2.56
CA ILE A 59 0.90 11.26 2.51
C ILE A 59 -0.47 10.58 2.54
N SER A 60 -0.77 9.77 1.54
CA SER A 60 -2.13 9.22 1.37
C SER A 60 -2.11 7.77 0.92
N ARG A 61 -3.07 6.99 1.40
CA ARG A 61 -3.45 5.73 0.75
C ARG A 61 -4.50 6.04 -0.30
N VAL A 62 -4.07 6.35 -1.52
CA VAL A 62 -5.02 6.76 -2.56
C VAL A 62 -5.69 5.53 -3.17
N THR A 63 -7.01 5.57 -3.27
CA THR A 63 -7.83 4.42 -3.69
C THR A 63 -8.84 4.78 -4.77
N THR A 64 -9.16 6.06 -4.93
CA THR A 64 -10.11 6.53 -5.96
C THR A 64 -9.46 7.58 -6.86
N PRO A 65 -9.77 7.59 -8.18
CA PRO A 65 -9.33 8.65 -9.09
C PRO A 65 -9.75 10.05 -8.63
N LYS A 66 -10.94 10.16 -8.02
CA LYS A 66 -11.43 11.42 -7.45
C LYS A 66 -10.51 11.97 -6.36
N LEU A 67 -9.93 11.09 -5.52
CA LEU A 67 -8.97 11.51 -4.49
C LEU A 67 -7.63 11.95 -5.11
N VAL A 68 -7.15 11.26 -6.15
CA VAL A 68 -5.96 11.69 -6.91
C VAL A 68 -6.18 13.10 -7.46
N GLU A 69 -7.31 13.32 -8.14
CA GLU A 69 -7.64 14.60 -8.76
C GLU A 69 -7.77 15.71 -7.71
N ALA A 70 -8.43 15.43 -6.58
CA ALA A 70 -8.60 16.40 -5.51
C ALA A 70 -7.25 16.76 -4.85
N ILE A 71 -6.34 15.80 -4.68
CA ILE A 71 -4.99 16.06 -4.20
C ILE A 71 -4.18 16.86 -5.22
N ALA A 72 -4.22 16.49 -6.51
CA ALA A 72 -3.50 17.21 -7.56
C ALA A 72 -3.90 18.70 -7.63
N LYS A 73 -5.20 19.01 -7.42
CA LYS A 73 -5.72 20.39 -7.38
C LYS A 73 -5.16 21.25 -6.24
N THR A 74 -4.57 20.65 -5.20
CA THR A 74 -3.91 21.40 -4.12
C THR A 74 -2.55 21.96 -4.52
N GLY A 75 -1.92 21.39 -5.55
CA GLY A 75 -0.58 21.77 -5.99
C GLY A 75 0.57 21.34 -5.06
N VAL A 76 0.28 20.65 -3.95
CA VAL A 76 1.31 20.20 -3.01
C VAL A 76 1.81 18.78 -3.35
N PRO A 77 3.06 18.42 -3.01
CA PRO A 77 3.59 17.08 -3.22
C PRO A 77 2.77 15.98 -2.54
N LEU A 78 2.56 14.88 -3.27
CA LEU A 78 1.91 13.66 -2.80
C LEU A 78 2.91 12.51 -2.74
N VAL A 79 2.95 11.80 -1.61
CA VAL A 79 3.50 10.45 -1.49
C VAL A 79 2.35 9.47 -1.30
N ASP A 80 2.17 8.58 -2.27
CA ASP A 80 1.18 7.51 -2.20
C ASP A 80 1.76 6.30 -1.47
N VAL A 81 1.02 5.76 -0.51
CA VAL A 81 1.40 4.58 0.28
C VAL A 81 0.39 3.44 0.14
N THR A 82 -0.46 3.50 -0.89
CA THR A 82 -1.36 2.42 -1.28
C THR A 82 -0.62 1.29 -2.00
N ASP A 83 -1.11 0.08 -1.80
CA ASP A 83 -0.67 -1.15 -2.44
C ASP A 83 -1.79 -1.83 -3.24
N ARG A 84 -3.01 -1.27 -3.16
CA ARG A 84 -4.27 -1.87 -3.64
C ARG A 84 -4.54 -1.67 -5.12
N ARG A 85 -4.01 -0.61 -5.73
CA ARG A 85 -4.24 -0.29 -7.15
C ARG A 85 -2.94 -0.21 -7.95
N GLY A 86 -3.10 -0.23 -9.27
CA GLY A 86 -2.00 -0.10 -10.23
C GLY A 86 -1.37 1.29 -10.22
N ASN A 87 -0.36 1.48 -11.07
CA ASN A 87 0.41 2.72 -11.13
C ASN A 87 -0.42 3.87 -11.74
N TRP A 88 -0.67 4.92 -10.96
CA TRP A 88 -1.27 6.17 -11.44
C TRP A 88 -0.23 7.23 -11.83
N GLY A 89 1.02 6.83 -12.02
CA GLY A 89 2.14 7.75 -12.25
C GLY A 89 2.51 8.55 -11.01
N LEU A 90 2.12 8.09 -9.82
CA LEU A 90 2.38 8.77 -8.54
C LEU A 90 3.71 8.33 -7.95
N ASN A 91 4.32 9.22 -7.16
CA ASN A 91 5.43 8.86 -6.28
C ASN A 91 4.92 7.91 -5.20
N GLN A 92 5.17 6.61 -5.36
CA GLN A 92 4.56 5.58 -4.53
C GLN A 92 5.61 4.81 -3.71
N ILE A 93 5.30 4.55 -2.45
CA ILE A 93 6.01 3.63 -1.57
C ILE A 93 5.10 2.46 -1.28
N ARG A 94 5.55 1.25 -1.59
CA ARG A 94 4.84 0.00 -1.33
C ARG A 94 5.81 -1.09 -0.91
N SER A 95 5.29 -2.15 -0.31
CA SER A 95 6.08 -3.35 -0.04
C SER A 95 6.54 -4.00 -1.35
N ASP A 96 7.68 -4.71 -1.31
CA ASP A 96 8.10 -5.57 -2.41
C ASP A 96 7.26 -6.86 -2.40
N ASP A 97 6.09 -6.77 -3.03
CA ASP A 97 5.15 -7.89 -3.14
C ASP A 97 5.75 -9.10 -3.87
N ALA A 98 6.69 -8.88 -4.79
CA ALA A 98 7.35 -9.98 -5.49
C ALA A 98 8.31 -10.73 -4.55
N ALA A 99 9.10 -10.01 -3.75
CA ALA A 99 9.94 -10.61 -2.72
C ALA A 99 9.10 -11.37 -1.68
N ILE A 100 7.95 -10.82 -1.27
CA ILE A 100 7.02 -11.50 -0.34
C ILE A 100 6.48 -12.81 -0.94
N GLY A 101 6.01 -12.78 -2.19
CA GLY A 101 5.50 -13.98 -2.87
C GLY A 101 6.57 -15.06 -3.01
N ARG A 102 7.78 -14.66 -3.42
CA ARG A 102 8.95 -15.55 -3.52
C ARG A 102 9.30 -16.19 -2.18
N MET A 103 9.39 -15.39 -1.12
CA MET A 103 9.71 -15.86 0.23
C MET A 103 8.71 -16.90 0.72
N GLY A 104 7.41 -16.69 0.47
CA GLY A 104 6.38 -17.67 0.80
C GLY A 104 6.56 -19.01 0.05
N ALA A 105 6.90 -18.95 -1.24
CA ALA A 105 7.12 -20.15 -2.04
C ALA A 105 8.39 -20.90 -1.61
N GLU A 106 9.51 -20.19 -1.45
CA GLU A 106 10.79 -20.73 -1.01
C GLU A 106 10.66 -21.43 0.35
N HIS A 107 9.96 -20.81 1.30
CA HIS A 107 9.72 -21.41 2.60
C HIS A 107 9.02 -22.78 2.51
N LEU A 108 7.97 -22.89 1.68
CA LEU A 108 7.25 -24.16 1.53
C LEU A 108 8.08 -25.21 0.77
N LEU A 109 8.87 -24.78 -0.22
CA LEU A 109 9.78 -25.66 -0.96
C LEU A 109 10.86 -26.24 -0.04
N GLU A 110 11.46 -25.42 0.82
CA GLU A 110 12.46 -25.85 1.81
C GLU A 110 11.91 -26.88 2.81
N ARG A 111 10.61 -26.84 3.08
CA ARG A 111 9.92 -27.82 3.91
C ARG A 111 9.56 -29.11 3.18
N GLY A 112 9.88 -29.22 1.90
CA GLY A 112 9.66 -30.43 1.09
C GLY A 112 8.23 -30.60 0.57
N PHE A 113 7.38 -29.58 0.65
CA PHE A 113 6.04 -29.63 0.07
C PHE A 113 6.11 -29.80 -1.46
N ARG A 114 5.13 -30.52 -2.02
CA ARG A 114 5.09 -30.87 -3.46
C ARG A 114 3.86 -30.36 -4.19
N ARG A 115 2.84 -29.94 -3.46
CA ARG A 115 1.58 -29.41 -4.00
C ARG A 115 1.33 -28.06 -3.37
N PHE A 116 1.06 -27.07 -4.20
CA PHE A 116 0.97 -25.68 -3.78
C PHE A 116 -0.40 -25.11 -4.09
N GLY A 117 -0.81 -24.14 -3.28
CA GLY A 117 -2.01 -23.37 -3.50
C GLY A 117 -1.77 -21.92 -3.07
N TYR A 118 -2.32 -20.98 -3.82
CA TYR A 118 -2.36 -19.57 -3.45
C TYR A 118 -3.82 -19.13 -3.28
N CYS A 119 -4.13 -18.57 -2.12
CA CYS A 119 -5.45 -18.01 -1.80
C CYS A 119 -5.36 -16.49 -1.75
N GLY A 120 -5.78 -15.82 -2.83
CA GLY A 120 -5.66 -14.39 -3.05
C GLY A 120 -6.98 -13.61 -2.96
N PHE A 121 -6.86 -12.29 -3.04
CA PHE A 121 -7.97 -11.36 -3.15
C PHE A 121 -8.09 -10.83 -4.57
N LYS A 122 -9.28 -10.96 -5.15
CA LYS A 122 -9.57 -10.43 -6.49
C LYS A 122 -9.65 -8.90 -6.45
N GLY A 123 -9.09 -8.25 -7.47
CA GLY A 123 -9.08 -6.79 -7.61
C GLY A 123 -8.07 -6.07 -6.72
N GLU A 124 -7.27 -6.82 -5.96
CA GLU A 124 -6.24 -6.28 -5.07
C GLU A 124 -4.84 -6.46 -5.69
N ALA A 125 -4.24 -5.36 -6.14
CA ALA A 125 -3.00 -5.41 -6.90
C ALA A 125 -1.82 -6.02 -6.12
N TRP A 126 -1.73 -5.79 -4.80
CA TRP A 126 -0.73 -6.43 -3.94
C TRP A 126 -0.90 -7.95 -3.88
N SER A 127 -2.13 -8.44 -3.88
CA SER A 127 -2.42 -9.87 -3.82
C SER A 127 -2.03 -10.54 -5.13
N GLN A 128 -2.33 -9.90 -6.26
CA GLN A 128 -1.96 -10.40 -7.58
C GLN A 128 -0.44 -10.45 -7.75
N ARG A 129 0.30 -9.41 -7.39
CA ARG A 129 1.77 -9.39 -7.50
C ARG A 129 2.43 -10.49 -6.66
N ARG A 130 1.90 -10.74 -5.46
CA ARG A 130 2.37 -11.84 -4.60
C ARG A 130 2.04 -13.22 -5.19
N GLU A 131 0.84 -13.39 -5.74
CA GLU A 131 0.42 -14.62 -6.41
C GLU A 131 1.36 -14.94 -7.57
N GLU A 132 1.58 -13.97 -8.46
CA GLU A 132 2.43 -14.11 -9.63
C GLU A 132 3.84 -14.55 -9.24
N ALA A 133 4.46 -13.87 -8.26
CA ALA A 133 5.80 -14.20 -7.80
C ALA A 133 5.86 -15.57 -7.09
N PHE A 134 4.84 -15.92 -6.31
CA PHE A 134 4.75 -17.21 -5.64
C PHE A 134 4.67 -18.35 -6.66
N VAL A 135 3.73 -18.26 -7.60
CA VAL A 135 3.51 -19.29 -8.64
C VAL A 135 4.73 -19.43 -9.53
N GLN A 136 5.35 -18.31 -9.93
CA GLN A 136 6.57 -18.31 -10.71
C GLN A 136 7.70 -19.03 -9.96
N THR A 137 7.90 -18.73 -8.68
CA THR A 137 8.95 -19.34 -7.86
C THR A 137 8.74 -20.86 -7.71
N VAL A 138 7.51 -21.30 -7.45
CA VAL A 138 7.17 -22.74 -7.39
C VAL A 138 7.48 -23.44 -8.71
N ARG A 139 7.11 -22.82 -9.84
CA ARG A 139 7.38 -23.36 -11.17
C ARG A 139 8.87 -23.46 -11.45
N GLU A 140 9.63 -22.41 -11.19
CA GLU A 140 11.07 -22.36 -11.48
C GLU A 140 11.90 -23.31 -10.61
N ARG A 141 11.53 -23.49 -9.33
CA ARG A 141 12.34 -24.26 -8.37
C ARG A 141 11.98 -25.74 -8.31
N ALA A 142 10.72 -26.10 -8.55
CA ALA A 142 10.25 -27.48 -8.40
C ALA A 142 9.47 -28.03 -9.58
N ASN A 143 9.21 -27.21 -10.62
CA ASN A 143 8.33 -27.56 -11.74
C ASN A 143 6.99 -28.15 -11.27
N ALA A 144 6.48 -27.65 -10.14
CA ALA A 144 5.31 -28.19 -9.46
C ALA A 144 4.04 -27.40 -9.81
N PRO A 145 2.86 -28.06 -9.80
CA PRO A 145 1.60 -27.36 -10.00
C PRO A 145 1.24 -26.49 -8.78
N CYS A 146 0.64 -25.33 -9.04
CA CYS A 146 0.08 -24.44 -8.02
C CYS A 146 -1.36 -24.08 -8.38
N SER A 147 -2.31 -24.41 -7.50
CA SER A 147 -3.72 -24.01 -7.67
C SER A 147 -3.93 -22.57 -7.19
N GLN A 148 -4.68 -21.77 -7.94
CA GLN A 148 -4.98 -20.37 -7.59
C GLN A 148 -6.47 -20.25 -7.22
N PHE A 149 -6.74 -19.65 -6.07
CA PHE A 149 -8.09 -19.39 -5.58
C PHE A 149 -8.19 -17.91 -5.22
N ASN A 150 -9.09 -17.19 -5.86
CA ASN A 150 -9.29 -15.76 -5.61
C ASN A 150 -10.66 -15.50 -5.00
N SER A 151 -10.73 -14.60 -4.02
CA SER A 151 -11.99 -14.15 -3.42
C SER A 151 -12.97 -13.70 -4.52
N GLN A 152 -14.26 -13.96 -4.35
CA GLN A 152 -15.28 -13.49 -5.29
C GLN A 152 -15.38 -11.97 -5.32
#